data_AF-A0A7C5VBE6-F1
#
_entry.id   AF-A0A7C5VBE6-F1
#
_cell.length_a   1.000
_cell.length_b   1.000
_cell.length_c   1.000
_cell.angle_alpha   90.00
_cell.angle_beta   90.00
_cell.angle_gamma   90.00
#
_symmetry.space_group_name_H-M   'P 1'
#
loop_
_entity.id
_entity.type
_entity.pdbx_description
1 polymer ?
#
loop_
_entity_poly.entity_id
_entity_poly.type
_entity_poly.pdbx_seq_one_letter_code
_entity_poly.pdbx_strand_id
1 'polypeptide(L)' 'MTNCHSMKKGEVYICEECGLELEVVKECRDSGKPAESCGCHDHGDPCSLSCCGCELRKK' A
#
# COMPACT_ATOMS: atom_id res chain seq x y z
N MET A 1 -3.36 -0.37 8.46
CA MET A 1 -3.19 -1.04 7.17
C MET A 1 -2.63 -0.07 6.16
N THR A 2 -1.47 -0.39 5.61
CA THR A 2 -0.88 0.35 4.50
C THR A 2 -1.62 -0.03 3.23
N ASN A 3 -2.40 0.92 2.68
CA ASN A 3 -3.25 0.67 1.52
C ASN A 3 -2.72 1.43 0.31
N CYS A 4 -2.81 0.83 -0.89
CA CYS A 4 -2.34 1.46 -2.13
C CYS A 4 -3.04 2.80 -2.45
N HIS A 5 -4.22 3.07 -1.86
CA HIS A 5 -4.94 4.35 -1.97
C HIS A 5 -4.35 5.50 -1.18
N SER A 6 -3.66 5.16 -0.09
CA SER A 6 -3.04 6.13 0.80
C SER A 6 -1.58 6.38 0.42
N MET A 7 -1.04 5.55 -0.48
CA MET A 7 0.31 5.63 -1.02
C MET A 7 0.40 6.67 -2.15
N LYS A 8 1.31 7.63 -2.01
CA LYS A 8 1.60 8.69 -2.97
C LYS A 8 2.90 8.43 -3.70
N LYS A 9 2.98 8.91 -4.94
CA LYS A 9 4.19 8.78 -5.75
C LYS A 9 5.41 9.37 -5.02
N GLY A 10 6.49 8.61 -4.98
CA GLY A 10 7.75 8.97 -4.34
C GLY A 10 7.79 8.68 -2.84
N GLU A 11 6.71 8.18 -2.22
CA GLU A 11 6.78 7.66 -0.86
C GLU A 11 7.55 6.34 -0.84
N VAL A 12 8.38 6.17 0.18
CA VAL A 12 9.15 4.95 0.42
C VAL A 12 8.62 4.28 1.67
N TYR A 13 8.41 2.97 1.57
CA TYR A 13 7.93 2.12 2.63
C TYR A 13 8.96 1.04 2.94
N ILE A 14 9.20 0.77 4.21
CA ILE A 14 10.20 -0.20 4.67
C ILE A 14 9.54 -1.29 5.51
N CYS A 15 9.97 -2.53 5.27
CA CYS A 15 9.74 -3.64 6.18
C CYS A 15 10.87 -3.67 7.20
N GLU A 16 10.56 -3.38 8.47
CA GLU A 16 11.56 -3.33 9.54
C GLU A 16 12.11 -4.72 9.91
N GLU A 17 11.45 -5.81 9.51
CA GLU A 17 11.90 -7.18 9.82
C GLU A 17 12.96 -7.70 8.86
N CYS A 18 12.75 -7.53 7.55
CA CYS A 18 13.66 -8.06 6.52
C CYS A 18 14.48 -6.97 5.80
N GLY A 19 14.18 -5.68 6.05
CA GLY A 19 14.86 -4.55 5.42
C GLY A 19 14.40 -4.25 3.98
N LEU A 20 13.31 -4.86 3.49
CA LEU A 20 12.79 -4.61 2.16
C LEU A 20 12.22 -3.19 2.04
N GLU A 21 12.65 -2.46 1.00
CA GLU A 21 12.17 -1.11 0.69
C GLU A 21 11.30 -1.13 -0.57
N LEU A 22 10.18 -0.40 -0.52
CA LEU A 22 9.18 -0.25 -1.57
C LEU A 22 8.99 1.23 -1.87
N GLU A 23 9.36 1.65 -3.09
CA GLU A 23 9.07 2.99 -3.58
C GLU A 23 7.79 2.99 -4.42
N VAL A 24 6.91 3.93 -4.13
CA VAL A 24 5.71 4.16 -4.94
C VAL A 24 6.11 4.92 -6.21
N VAL A 25 6.46 4.19 -7.26
CA VAL A 25 6.82 4.81 -8.56
C VAL A 25 5.61 5.38 -9.31
N LYS A 26 4.40 4.89 -8.99
CA LYS A 26 3.12 5.32 -9.58
C LYS A 26 1.99 5.12 -8.59
N GLU A 27 1.13 6.13 -8.45
CA GLU A 27 -0.04 6.07 -7.57
C GLU A 27 -1.10 5.08 -8.06
N CYS A 28 -1.86 4.53 -7.12
CA CYS A 28 -3.06 3.77 -7.44
C CYS A 28 -4.03 4.65 -8.23
N ARG A 29 -4.71 4.05 -9.22
CA ARG A 29 -5.71 4.74 -10.06
C ARG A 29 -6.82 5.39 -9.24
N ASP A 30 -7.14 4.81 -8.09
CA ASP A 30 -8.20 5.27 -7.18
C ASP A 30 -7.65 5.95 -5.92
N SER A 31 -6.40 6.44 -5.95
CA SER A 31 -5.82 7.26 -4.89
C SER A 31 -6.75 8.42 -4.48
N GLY A 32 -6.95 8.60 -3.18
CA GLY A 32 -7.88 9.59 -2.62
C GLY A 32 -9.36 9.20 -2.59
N LYS A 33 -9.75 8.04 -3.15
CA LYS A 33 -11.10 7.47 -2.99
C LYS A 33 -11.16 6.52 -1.80
N PRO A 34 -12.35 6.31 -1.19
CA PRO A 34 -12.51 5.33 -0.11
C PRO A 34 -12.19 3.92 -0.60
N ALA A 35 -11.66 3.08 0.31
CA ALA A 35 -11.17 1.74 -0.01
C ALA A 35 -12.26 0.82 -0.61
N GLU A 36 -13.53 1.02 -0.20
CA GLU A 36 -14.71 0.33 -0.75
C GLU A 36 -14.92 0.56 -2.27
N SER A 37 -14.33 1.63 -2.80
CA SER A 37 -14.42 2.00 -4.22
C SER A 37 -13.18 1.57 -5.02
N CYS A 38 -12.21 0.86 -4.43
CA CYS A 38 -11.09 0.36 -5.23
C CYS A 38 -11.53 -0.80 -6.12
N GLY A 39 -11.30 -0.69 -7.43
CA GLY A 39 -11.40 -1.81 -8.37
C GLY A 39 -10.11 -2.64 -8.50
N CYS A 40 -9.14 -2.48 -7.61
CA CYS A 40 -7.85 -3.14 -7.68
C CYS A 40 -7.88 -4.60 -7.19
N HIS A 41 -8.88 -4.98 -6.40
CA HIS A 41 -9.10 -6.35 -5.92
C HIS A 41 -10.59 -6.69 -6.03
N ASP A 42 -10.91 -7.98 -6.04
CA ASP A 42 -12.30 -8.43 -5.90
C ASP A 42 -12.87 -7.92 -4.56
N HIS A 43 -14.16 -7.57 -4.50
CA HIS A 43 -14.78 -6.82 -3.41
C HIS A 43 -14.64 -7.45 -2.00
N GLY A 44 -14.10 -8.66 -1.89
CA GLY A 44 -13.84 -9.36 -0.64
C GLY A 44 -12.46 -9.14 0.01
N ASP A 45 -11.44 -8.64 -0.70
CA ASP A 45 -10.07 -8.54 -0.16
C ASP A 45 -9.63 -7.09 0.10
N PRO A 46 -9.28 -6.72 1.35
CA PRO A 46 -8.85 -5.37 1.67
C PRO A 46 -7.51 -5.06 0.98
N CYS A 47 -7.41 -3.88 0.36
CA CYS A 47 -6.18 -3.36 -0.23
C CYS A 47 -5.08 -3.19 0.84
N SER A 48 -4.41 -4.26 1.26
CA SER A 48 -3.42 -4.24 2.32
C SER A 48 -2.07 -4.70 1.80
N LEU A 49 -1.06 -3.85 1.95
CA LEU A 49 0.33 -4.16 1.60
C LEU A 49 1.05 -4.55 2.89
N SER A 50 1.45 -5.82 2.95
CA SER A 50 2.20 -6.40 4.06
C SER A 50 3.46 -7.10 3.57
N CYS A 51 4.47 -7.15 4.42
CA CYS A 51 5.71 -7.88 4.19
C CYS A 51 6.12 -8.56 5.50
N CYS A 52 6.50 -9.84 5.43
CA CYS A 52 6.78 -10.69 6.61
C CYS A 52 5.59 -10.88 7.58
N GLY A 53 4.36 -10.63 7.12
CA GLY A 53 3.17 -10.65 7.99
C GLY A 53 2.98 -9.37 8.80
N CYS A 54 3.85 -8.37 8.62
CA CYS A 54 3.75 -7.06 9.23
C CYS A 54 3.36 -5.98 8.20
N GLU A 55 2.83 -4.86 8.70
CA GLU A 55 2.60 -3.68 7.88
C GLU A 55 3.90 -2.96 7.55
N LEU A 56 4.02 -2.47 6.32
CA LEU A 56 5.15 -1.64 5.91
C LEU A 56 5.04 -0.24 6.54
N ARG A 57 6.15 0.28 7.06
CA ARG A 57 6.22 1.64 7.63
C ARG A 57 6.68 2.63 6.59
N LYS A 58 6.04 3.80 6.55
CA LYS A 58 6.54 4.91 5.73
C LYS A 58 7.86 5.42 6.32
N LYS A 59 8.90 5.48 5.49
CA LYS A 59 10.21 6.05 5.80
C LYS A 59 10.15 7.58 5.66
#